data_AF-A0A268NY03-F1
#
_entry.id   AF-A0A268NY03-F1
#
_cell.length_a   1.000
_cell.length_b   1.000
_cell.length_c   1.000
_cell.angle_alpha   90.00
_cell.angle_beta   90.00
_cell.angle_gamma   90.00
#
_symmetry.space_group_name_H-M   'P 1'
#
loop_
_entity.id
_entity.type
_entity.pdbx_description
1 polymer ?
#
loop_
_entity_poly.entity_id
_entity_poly.type
_entity_poly.pdbx_seq_one_letter_code
_entity_poly.pdbx_strand_id
1 'polypeptide(L)'
;MWIIVIAIAVVLALCVGIAFYFWNKDQQEKAEANRALHNTYSYTAGGLHLDVDTSEYVRTGDAHDIELTPTDLTYELLQRWEAIAEVISTIDYPEEAIEQEDWLDVYNTFAKNRFDMEEASEEITKGEEYGSANSMVINDYIDVGSVYNDDFREFLEESGIEAPDQRRFE
;
A
#
# COMPACT_ATOMS: atom_id res chain seq x y z
N MET A 1 65.27 -2.32 5.89
CA MET A 1 64.51 -1.07 5.64
C MET A 1 63.43 -1.27 4.59
N TRP A 2 63.75 -1.70 3.36
CA TRP A 2 62.76 -1.97 2.30
C TRP A 2 61.64 -2.98 2.65
N ILE A 3 61.96 -4.06 3.36
CA ILE A 3 60.96 -5.07 3.78
C ILE A 3 59.89 -4.48 4.72
N ILE A 4 60.29 -3.58 5.61
CA ILE A 4 59.37 -2.91 6.55
C ILE A 4 58.43 -1.97 5.80
N VAL A 5 58.95 -1.24 4.81
CA VAL A 5 58.14 -0.36 3.95
C VAL A 5 57.13 -1.15 3.13
N ILE A 6 57.52 -2.29 2.57
CA ILE A 6 56.62 -3.19 1.82
C ILE A 6 55.54 -3.75 2.74
N ALA A 7 55.90 -4.20 3.94
CA ALA A 7 54.94 -4.73 4.91
C ALA A 7 53.89 -3.67 5.32
N ILE A 8 54.32 -2.43 5.55
CA ILE A 8 53.41 -1.31 5.85
C ILE A 8 52.48 -1.04 4.66
N ALA A 9 53.01 -1.02 3.42
CA ALA A 9 52.21 -0.79 2.24
C ALA A 9 51.12 -1.87 2.03
N VAL A 10 51.45 -3.14 2.29
CA VAL A 10 50.50 -4.26 2.22
C VAL A 10 49.40 -4.11 3.27
N VAL A 11 49.75 -3.77 4.51
CA VAL A 11 48.77 -3.56 5.58
C VAL A 11 47.83 -2.39 5.25
N LEU A 12 48.37 -1.27 4.75
CA LEU A 12 47.54 -0.13 4.35
C LEU A 12 46.60 -0.47 3.19
N ALA A 13 47.08 -1.19 2.17
CA ALA A 13 46.24 -1.65 1.07
C ALA A 13 45.10 -2.57 1.55
N LEU A 14 45.37 -3.46 2.51
CA LEU A 14 44.36 -4.30 3.12
C LEU A 14 43.34 -3.48 3.93
N CYS A 15 43.79 -2.51 4.74
CA CYS A 15 42.91 -1.64 5.50
C CYS A 15 41.98 -0.81 4.59
N VAL A 16 42.51 -0.25 3.51
CA VAL A 16 41.72 0.50 2.52
C VAL A 16 40.74 -0.41 1.80
N GLY A 17 41.15 -1.62 1.40
CA GLY A 17 40.27 -2.59 0.76
C GLY A 17 39.10 -3.02 1.64
N ILE A 18 39.36 -3.25 2.94
CA ILE A 18 38.32 -3.57 3.93
C ILE A 18 37.37 -2.39 4.12
N ALA A 19 37.89 -1.17 4.28
CA ALA A 19 37.06 0.02 4.44
C ALA A 19 36.18 0.27 3.20
N PHE A 20 36.75 0.10 2.00
CA PHE A 20 36.01 0.22 0.74
C PHE A 20 34.91 -0.84 0.61
N TYR A 21 35.19 -2.09 1.00
CA TYR A 21 34.20 -3.17 0.98
C TYR A 21 33.00 -2.84 1.89
N PHE A 22 33.25 -2.42 3.14
CA PHE A 22 32.17 -2.07 4.06
C PHE A 22 31.38 -0.84 3.60
N TRP A 23 32.06 0.17 3.07
CA TRP A 23 31.39 1.35 2.51
C TRP A 23 30.51 0.98 1.32
N ASN A 24 31.01 0.19 0.37
CA ASN A 24 30.22 -0.25 -0.79
C ASN A 24 29.02 -1.10 -0.37
N LYS A 25 29.18 -1.95 0.65
CA LYS A 25 28.08 -2.74 1.21
C LYS A 25 27.00 -1.84 1.85
N ASP A 26 27.41 -0.87 2.66
CA ASP A 26 26.51 0.12 3.26
C ASP A 26 25.74 0.94 2.19
N GLN A 27 26.43 1.34 1.11
CA GLN A 27 25.77 2.02 -0.02
C GLN A 27 24.77 1.12 -0.73
N GLN A 28 25.07 -0.16 -0.90
CA GLN A 28 24.14 -1.11 -1.51
C GLN A 28 22.91 -1.33 -0.62
N GLU A 29 23.08 -1.52 0.68
CA GLU A 29 21.97 -1.69 1.63
C GLU A 29 21.06 -0.46 1.65
N LYS A 30 21.63 0.75 1.62
CA LYS A 30 20.87 2.00 1.50
C LYS A 30 20.09 2.09 0.19
N ALA A 31 20.71 1.73 -0.93
CA ALA A 31 20.04 1.74 -2.24
C ALA A 31 18.90 0.73 -2.31
N GLU A 32 19.07 -0.46 -1.71
CA GLU A 32 18.03 -1.49 -1.62
C GLU A 32 16.86 -1.03 -0.74
N ALA A 33 17.14 -0.46 0.44
CA ALA A 33 16.11 0.08 1.33
C ALA A 33 15.33 1.24 0.67
N ASN A 34 16.04 2.15 0.01
CA ASN A 34 15.44 3.27 -0.70
C ASN A 34 14.55 2.81 -1.86
N ARG A 35 14.98 1.78 -2.62
CA ARG A 35 14.17 1.18 -3.67
C ARG A 35 12.93 0.48 -3.11
N ALA A 36 13.06 -0.22 -1.99
CA ALA A 36 11.93 -0.85 -1.33
C ALA A 36 10.90 0.20 -0.89
N LEU A 37 11.35 1.31 -0.30
CA LEU A 37 10.50 2.42 0.11
C LEU A 37 9.79 3.08 -1.08
N HIS A 38 10.50 3.35 -2.17
CA HIS A 38 9.89 3.87 -3.42
C HIS A 38 8.76 2.95 -3.92
N ASN A 39 8.99 1.63 -3.91
CA ASN A 39 7.96 0.67 -4.30
C ASN A 39 6.75 0.73 -3.36
N THR A 40 6.98 0.83 -2.04
CA THR A 40 5.90 0.99 -1.06
C THR A 40 5.06 2.22 -1.37
N TYR A 41 5.66 3.39 -1.62
CA TYR A 41 4.92 4.58 -2.04
C TYR A 41 4.09 4.35 -3.30
N SER A 42 4.64 3.65 -4.29
CA SER A 42 3.91 3.33 -5.53
C SER A 42 2.71 2.41 -5.29
N TYR A 43 2.85 1.41 -4.41
CA TYR A 43 1.75 0.52 -4.04
C TYR A 43 0.69 1.23 -3.22
N THR A 44 1.11 2.04 -2.24
CA THR A 44 0.21 2.88 -1.44
C THR A 44 -0.60 3.81 -2.33
N ALA A 45 0.06 4.50 -3.26
CA ALA A 45 -0.61 5.40 -4.18
C ALA A 45 -1.63 4.68 -5.07
N GLY A 46 -1.24 3.55 -5.65
CA GLY A 46 -2.14 2.75 -6.49
C GLY A 46 -3.31 2.14 -5.71
N GLY A 47 -3.08 1.67 -4.48
CA GLY A 47 -4.09 1.03 -3.67
C GLY A 47 -5.09 1.98 -2.99
N LEU A 48 -4.73 3.26 -2.86
CA LEU A 48 -5.57 4.29 -2.24
C LEU A 48 -5.97 5.41 -3.22
N HIS A 49 -5.69 5.25 -4.51
CA HIS A 49 -5.93 6.25 -5.56
C HIS A 49 -5.31 7.63 -5.28
N LEU A 50 -4.12 7.66 -4.67
CA LEU A 50 -3.41 8.89 -4.35
C LEU A 50 -2.64 9.40 -5.58
N ASP A 51 -2.51 10.71 -5.70
CA ASP A 51 -1.52 11.33 -6.57
C ASP A 51 -0.12 11.24 -5.95
N VAL A 52 0.90 11.14 -6.80
CA VAL A 52 2.31 11.01 -6.40
C VAL A 52 3.13 12.16 -6.96
N ASP A 53 3.73 12.97 -6.10
CA ASP A 53 4.78 13.91 -6.48
C ASP A 53 6.16 13.29 -6.24
N THR A 54 6.96 13.22 -7.31
CA THR A 54 8.32 12.67 -7.29
C THR A 54 9.38 13.72 -7.64
N SER A 55 9.01 15.00 -7.70
CA SER A 55 9.89 16.08 -8.13
C SER A 55 11.17 16.20 -7.28
N GLU A 56 11.03 16.13 -5.96
CA GLU A 56 12.18 16.15 -5.05
C GLU A 56 12.94 14.81 -5.07
N TYR A 57 12.26 13.67 -5.11
CA TYR A 57 12.90 12.35 -5.32
C TYR A 57 13.80 12.32 -6.56
N VAL A 58 13.36 12.88 -7.70
CA VAL A 58 14.17 12.94 -8.93
C VAL A 58 15.45 13.76 -8.73
N ARG A 59 15.42 14.75 -7.82
CA ARG A 59 16.56 15.62 -7.51
C ARG A 59 17.52 14.99 -6.50
N THR A 60 17.00 14.33 -5.47
CA THR A 60 17.79 13.83 -4.33
C THR A 60 18.14 12.35 -4.44
N GLY A 61 17.28 11.59 -5.12
CA GLY A 61 17.28 10.14 -5.13
C GLY A 61 16.77 9.51 -3.84
N ASP A 62 16.25 10.28 -2.87
CA ASP A 62 15.74 9.77 -1.58
C ASP A 62 14.22 9.58 -1.63
N ALA A 63 13.76 8.34 -1.44
CA ALA A 63 12.36 7.98 -1.51
C ALA A 63 11.51 8.60 -0.38
N HIS A 64 12.13 9.11 0.69
CA HIS A 64 11.41 9.91 1.69
C HIS A 64 10.93 11.26 1.15
N ASP A 65 11.46 11.71 0.02
CA ASP A 65 11.05 12.95 -0.65
C ASP A 65 9.90 12.73 -1.65
N ILE A 66 9.25 11.56 -1.61
CA ILE A 66 8.01 11.30 -2.37
C ILE A 66 6.84 11.79 -1.54
N GLU A 67 5.99 12.61 -2.13
CA GLU A 67 4.77 13.10 -1.49
C GLU A 67 3.55 12.40 -2.08
N LEU A 68 2.63 11.99 -1.20
CA LEU A 68 1.34 11.40 -1.55
C LEU A 68 0.22 12.36 -1.22
N THR A 69 -0.69 12.58 -2.16
CA THR A 69 -1.82 13.50 -1.97
C THR A 69 -3.14 12.77 -2.25
N PRO A 70 -4.15 12.85 -1.36
CA PRO A 70 -5.45 12.26 -1.62
C PRO A 70 -6.16 12.91 -2.80
N THR A 71 -6.86 12.09 -3.58
CA THR A 71 -7.71 12.54 -4.68
C THR A 71 -9.19 12.37 -4.33
N ASP A 72 -10.09 12.83 -5.19
CA ASP A 72 -11.52 12.55 -5.04
C ASP A 72 -11.81 11.04 -4.94
N LEU A 73 -11.08 10.21 -5.70
CA LEU A 73 -11.22 8.75 -5.64
C LEU A 73 -10.73 8.18 -4.30
N THR A 74 -9.69 8.77 -3.69
CA THR A 74 -9.27 8.41 -2.33
C THR A 74 -10.41 8.63 -1.34
N TYR A 75 -11.05 9.79 -1.37
CA TYR A 75 -12.15 10.09 -0.45
C TYR A 75 -13.39 9.24 -0.68
N GLU A 76 -13.67 8.89 -1.93
CA GLU A 76 -14.75 7.96 -2.26
C GLU A 76 -14.44 6.53 -1.75
N LEU A 77 -13.19 6.07 -1.89
CA LEU A 77 -12.74 4.80 -1.32
C LEU A 77 -12.87 4.80 0.21
N LEU A 78 -12.39 5.85 0.87
CA LEU A 78 -12.44 5.96 2.33
C LEU A 78 -13.88 5.94 2.85
N GLN A 79 -14.82 6.64 2.20
CA GLN A 79 -16.24 6.61 2.57
C GLN A 79 -16.85 5.21 2.46
N ARG A 80 -16.55 4.48 1.37
CA ARG A 80 -17.04 3.10 1.19
C ARG A 80 -16.41 2.15 2.20
N TRP A 81 -15.13 2.33 2.49
CA TRP A 81 -14.44 1.53 3.50
C TRP A 81 -15.03 1.76 4.89
N GLU A 82 -15.23 3.01 5.30
CA GLU A 82 -15.85 3.37 6.57
C GLU A 82 -17.23 2.72 6.72
N ALA A 83 -18.09 2.85 5.71
CA ALA A 83 -19.43 2.26 5.71
C ALA A 83 -19.41 0.72 5.86
N ILE A 84 -18.47 0.04 5.21
CA ILE A 84 -18.29 -1.40 5.36
C ILE A 84 -17.78 -1.76 6.76
N ALA A 85 -16.80 -1.04 7.29
CA ALA A 85 -16.22 -1.29 8.60
C ALA A 85 -17.25 -1.08 9.74
N GLU A 86 -18.21 -0.16 9.57
CA GLU A 86 -19.31 0.04 10.53
C GLU A 86 -20.21 -1.20 10.69
N VAL A 87 -20.38 -1.99 9.62
CA VAL A 87 -21.29 -3.16 9.62
C VAL A 87 -20.56 -4.51 9.68
N ILE A 88 -19.28 -4.55 9.30
CA ILE A 88 -18.42 -5.74 9.37
C ILE A 88 -17.27 -5.48 10.34
N SER A 89 -17.48 -5.85 11.61
CA SER A 89 -16.56 -5.54 12.72
C SER A 89 -15.15 -6.16 12.62
N THR A 90 -14.91 -7.08 11.69
CA THR A 90 -13.57 -7.66 11.44
C THR A 90 -12.75 -6.83 10.47
N ILE A 91 -13.35 -5.87 9.77
CA ILE A 91 -12.66 -4.96 8.86
C ILE A 91 -12.33 -3.68 9.64
N ASP A 92 -11.04 -3.44 9.86
CA ASP A 92 -10.58 -2.25 10.58
C ASP A 92 -10.68 -0.98 9.70
N TYR A 93 -11.00 0.16 10.28
CA TYR A 93 -10.93 1.47 9.62
C TYR A 93 -9.94 2.39 10.35
N PRO A 94 -8.85 2.85 9.70
CA PRO A 94 -7.74 3.53 10.37
C PRO A 94 -7.97 5.05 10.49
N GLU A 95 -8.99 5.46 11.25
CA GLU A 95 -9.37 6.88 11.44
C GLU A 95 -8.18 7.77 11.84
N GLU A 96 -7.40 7.36 12.85
CA GLU A 96 -6.25 8.13 13.35
C GLU A 96 -5.16 8.34 12.28
N ALA A 97 -4.88 7.32 11.45
CA ALA A 97 -3.87 7.42 10.40
C ALA A 97 -4.33 8.33 9.25
N ILE A 98 -5.63 8.32 8.94
CA ILE A 98 -6.23 9.21 7.94
C ILE A 98 -6.14 10.67 8.41
N GLU A 99 -6.48 10.96 9.67
CA GLU A 99 -6.38 12.31 10.25
C GLU A 99 -4.93 12.84 10.26
N GLN A 100 -3.95 11.94 10.41
CA GLN A 100 -2.53 12.27 10.40
C GLN A 100 -1.90 12.28 9.01
N GLU A 101 -2.67 11.95 7.97
CA GLU A 101 -2.19 11.75 6.58
C GLU A 101 -1.05 10.71 6.49
N ASP A 102 -1.02 9.72 7.39
CA ASP A 102 -0.08 8.58 7.32
C ASP A 102 -0.58 7.55 6.30
N TRP A 103 -0.49 7.90 5.03
CA TRP A 103 -0.99 7.09 3.92
C TRP A 103 -0.36 5.69 3.86
N LEU A 104 0.87 5.54 4.36
CA LEU A 104 1.54 4.25 4.43
C LEU A 104 0.82 3.34 5.44
N ASP A 105 0.47 3.86 6.61
CA ASP A 105 -0.28 3.09 7.62
C ASP A 105 -1.73 2.84 7.20
N VAL A 106 -2.37 3.80 6.53
CA VAL A 106 -3.70 3.61 5.91
C VAL A 106 -3.65 2.43 4.93
N TYR A 107 -2.68 2.40 4.01
CA TYR A 107 -2.53 1.29 3.06
C TYR A 107 -2.19 -0.03 3.74
N ASN A 108 -1.35 -0.02 4.77
CA ASN A 108 -1.03 -1.22 5.53
C ASN A 108 -2.27 -1.81 6.21
N THR A 109 -3.16 -0.96 6.73
CA THR A 109 -4.42 -1.40 7.32
C THR A 109 -5.35 -1.96 6.25
N PHE A 110 -5.49 -1.27 5.12
CA PHE A 110 -6.28 -1.75 3.99
C PHE A 110 -5.80 -3.13 3.49
N ALA A 111 -4.49 -3.31 3.35
CA ALA A 111 -3.88 -4.57 2.92
C ALA A 111 -4.05 -5.71 3.95
N LYS A 112 -4.06 -5.41 5.26
CA LYS A 112 -4.30 -6.41 6.31
C LYS A 112 -5.73 -6.93 6.26
N ASN A 113 -6.70 -6.05 6.03
CA ASN A 113 -8.12 -6.41 5.94
C ASN A 113 -8.44 -7.32 4.75
N ARG A 114 -7.53 -7.51 3.79
CA ARG A 114 -7.78 -8.28 2.57
C ARG A 114 -8.36 -9.66 2.83
N PHE A 115 -7.85 -10.38 3.83
CA PHE A 115 -8.35 -11.72 4.17
C PHE A 115 -9.72 -11.67 4.82
N ASP A 116 -9.95 -10.72 5.73
CA ASP A 116 -11.26 -10.56 6.39
C ASP A 116 -12.33 -10.10 5.40
N MET A 117 -11.97 -9.25 4.44
CA MET A 117 -12.83 -8.85 3.32
C MET A 117 -13.14 -10.03 2.40
N GLU A 118 -12.16 -10.91 2.14
CA GLU A 118 -12.36 -12.10 1.32
C GLU A 118 -13.32 -13.09 2.02
N GLU A 119 -13.08 -13.38 3.30
CA GLU A 119 -13.95 -14.25 4.10
C GLU A 119 -15.38 -13.69 4.19
N ALA A 120 -15.54 -12.40 4.51
CA ALA A 120 -16.86 -11.77 4.56
C ALA A 120 -17.56 -11.75 3.18
N SER A 121 -16.80 -11.54 2.10
CA SER A 121 -17.32 -11.61 0.74
C SER A 121 -17.86 -13.00 0.42
N GLU A 122 -17.10 -14.05 0.74
CA GLU A 122 -17.53 -15.44 0.57
C GLU A 122 -18.77 -15.77 1.40
N GLU A 123 -18.86 -15.27 2.64
CA GLU A 123 -20.02 -15.46 3.53
C GLU A 123 -21.29 -14.80 2.99
N ILE A 124 -21.19 -13.57 2.47
CA ILE A 124 -22.33 -12.83 1.91
C ILE A 124 -22.84 -13.52 0.63
N THR A 125 -21.93 -14.04 -0.19
CA THR A 125 -22.22 -14.52 -1.55
C THR A 125 -22.36 -16.04 -1.66
N LYS A 126 -22.50 -16.76 -0.54
CA LYS A 126 -22.60 -18.24 -0.48
C LYS A 126 -23.69 -18.84 -1.36
N GLY A 127 -24.72 -18.07 -1.73
CA GLY A 127 -25.85 -18.52 -2.53
C GLY A 127 -25.54 -18.68 -4.02
N GLU A 128 -24.48 -18.03 -4.51
CA GLU A 128 -24.18 -17.96 -5.94
C GLU A 128 -23.05 -18.91 -6.40
N GLU A 129 -23.23 -19.52 -7.58
CA GLU A 129 -22.26 -20.43 -8.22
C GLU A 129 -21.17 -19.68 -9.01
N TYR A 130 -20.79 -18.48 -8.56
CA TYR A 130 -19.69 -17.70 -9.15
C TYR A 130 -18.45 -17.85 -8.25
N GLY A 131 -17.33 -18.26 -8.85
CA GLY A 131 -16.07 -18.58 -8.14
C GLY A 131 -15.35 -17.36 -7.55
N SER A 132 -14.07 -17.17 -7.85
CA SER A 132 -13.21 -16.13 -7.24
C SER A 132 -13.65 -14.67 -7.40
N ALA A 133 -14.67 -14.38 -8.22
CA ALA A 133 -15.26 -13.04 -8.28
C ALA A 133 -16.06 -12.75 -7.01
N ASN A 134 -16.80 -13.75 -6.52
CA ASN A 134 -17.64 -13.62 -5.32
C ASN A 134 -16.82 -13.34 -4.05
N SER A 135 -15.57 -13.81 -4.00
CA SER A 135 -14.67 -13.56 -2.87
C SER A 135 -14.04 -12.15 -2.88
N MET A 136 -14.30 -11.32 -3.89
CA MET A 136 -13.74 -9.96 -4.01
C MET A 136 -14.78 -8.85 -3.96
N VAL A 137 -16.07 -9.15 -3.76
CA VAL A 137 -17.15 -8.15 -3.87
C VAL A 137 -16.96 -6.96 -2.92
N ILE A 138 -16.51 -7.18 -1.69
CA ILE A 138 -16.23 -6.08 -0.74
C ILE A 138 -15.03 -5.26 -1.21
N ASN A 139 -13.95 -5.91 -1.65
CA ASN A 139 -12.77 -5.21 -2.13
C ASN A 139 -13.09 -4.37 -3.37
N ASP A 140 -13.81 -4.92 -4.35
CA ASP A 140 -14.19 -4.23 -5.58
C ASP A 140 -15.16 -3.08 -5.32
N TYR A 141 -16.05 -3.23 -4.32
CA TYR A 141 -16.91 -2.16 -3.85
C TYR A 141 -16.10 -1.04 -3.21
N ILE A 142 -15.22 -1.33 -2.26
CA ILE A 142 -14.42 -0.30 -1.60
C ILE A 142 -13.51 0.40 -2.62
N ASP A 143 -12.80 -0.36 -3.44
CA ASP A 143 -11.84 0.15 -4.41
C ASP A 143 -12.47 1.06 -5.46
N VAL A 144 -13.50 0.57 -6.17
CA VAL A 144 -14.07 1.28 -7.34
C VAL A 144 -15.59 1.43 -7.33
N GLY A 145 -16.26 1.02 -6.25
CA GLY A 145 -17.72 1.12 -6.13
C GLY A 145 -18.49 0.08 -6.94
N SER A 146 -17.84 -1.03 -7.33
CA SER A 146 -18.46 -2.05 -8.15
C SER A 146 -19.48 -2.88 -7.37
N VAL A 147 -20.69 -3.06 -7.92
CA VAL A 147 -21.76 -3.90 -7.34
C VAL A 147 -22.36 -4.77 -8.45
N TYR A 148 -21.78 -5.95 -8.63
CA TYR A 148 -22.14 -6.90 -9.70
C TYR A 148 -22.79 -8.19 -9.20
N ASN A 149 -22.78 -8.45 -7.89
CA ASN A 149 -23.37 -9.63 -7.26
C ASN A 149 -24.67 -9.21 -6.56
N ASP A 150 -25.73 -10.01 -6.72
CA ASP A 150 -27.07 -9.65 -6.25
C ASP A 150 -27.19 -9.84 -4.72
N ASP A 151 -26.61 -10.90 -4.16
CA ASP A 151 -26.57 -11.13 -2.71
C ASP A 151 -25.82 -9.98 -1.98
N PHE A 152 -24.71 -9.52 -2.56
CA PHE A 152 -23.94 -8.39 -2.03
C PHE A 152 -24.71 -7.07 -2.15
N ARG A 153 -25.47 -6.87 -3.24
CA ARG A 153 -26.35 -5.71 -3.38
C ARG A 153 -27.43 -5.71 -2.31
N GLU A 154 -28.10 -6.84 -2.09
CA GLU A 154 -29.10 -7.00 -1.04
C GLU A 154 -28.49 -6.71 0.34
N PHE A 155 -27.29 -7.23 0.62
CA PHE A 155 -26.56 -6.95 1.85
C PHE A 155 -26.32 -5.44 2.07
N LEU A 156 -25.87 -4.70 1.04
CA LEU A 156 -25.67 -3.24 1.16
C LEU A 156 -26.99 -2.52 1.47
N GLU A 157 -28.08 -2.88 0.78
CA GLU A 157 -29.40 -2.28 0.98
C GLU A 157 -29.95 -2.56 2.39
N GLU A 158 -29.85 -3.79 2.87
CA GLU A 158 -30.28 -4.18 4.23
C GLU A 158 -29.44 -3.50 5.32
N SER A 159 -28.16 -3.26 5.03
CA SER A 159 -27.22 -2.55 5.91
C SER A 159 -27.40 -1.02 5.88
N GLY A 160 -28.24 -0.49 4.99
CA GLY A 160 -28.46 0.94 4.83
C GLY A 160 -27.30 1.68 4.14
N ILE A 161 -26.46 0.96 3.41
CA ILE A 161 -25.31 1.50 2.68
C ILE A 161 -25.76 1.85 1.25
N GLU A 162 -25.67 3.13 0.87
CA GLU A 162 -26.00 3.55 -0.50
C GLU A 162 -24.95 3.04 -1.49
N ALA A 163 -25.38 2.24 -2.47
CA ALA A 163 -24.54 1.87 -3.61
C ALA A 163 -24.35 3.08 -4.55
N PRO A 164 -23.17 3.25 -5.18
CA PRO A 164 -22.94 4.29 -6.18
C PRO A 164 -23.99 4.23 -7.30
N ASP A 165 -24.53 5.39 -7.71
CA ASP A 165 -25.50 5.46 -8.82
C ASP A 165 -24.83 5.01 -10.13
N GLN A 166 -25.11 3.77 -10.56
CA GLN A 166 -24.56 3.13 -11.77
C GLN A 166 -24.82 3.94 -13.06
N ARG A 167 -25.72 4.94 -13.04
CA ARG A 167 -26.03 5.81 -14.19
C ARG A 167 -24.96 6.85 -14.52
N ARG A 168 -23.88 6.99 -13.74
CA ARG A 168 -22.77 7.91 -14.08
C ARG A 168 -21.78 7.37 -15.11
N PHE A 169 -21.88 6.09 -15.47
CA PHE A 169 -20.94 5.43 -16.40
C PHE A 169 -21.58 4.94 -17.72
N GLU A 170 -22.82 5.35 -18.03
CA GLU A 170 -23.48 5.15 -19.33
C GLU A 170 -23.39 6.38 -20.25
#